data_AF-A0A1C7LV03-F1
#
_entry.id   AF-A0A1C7LV03-F1
#
_cell.length_a   1.000
_cell.length_b   1.000
_cell.length_c   1.000
_cell.angle_alpha   90.00
_cell.angle_beta   90.00
_cell.angle_gamma   90.00
#
_symmetry.space_group_name_H-M   'P 1'
#
loop_
_entity.id
_entity.type
_entity.pdbx_description
1 polymer ?
#
loop_
_entity_poly.entity_id
_entity_poly.type
_entity_poly.pdbx_seq_one_letter_code
_entity_poly.pdbx_strand_id
1 'polypeptide(L)'
;MSFYYTREEMGMRMAYCTRTRQLQTGEETTFLNEEERELALERMNRGIKADIGRTVTKGHIVAAFKDWRIYAAGVLYFGANCALASISAFLPTIIATFGFTKANAQLLTVPPYAVAAVVLCLNSYASDRLQSRGFFVAGVSVLAGVGYILLLTVPSNNHVRYFATFCITSGTYTIIGIVIAWFAHNLGSETKKATGIPMYMAIGQCGSVLGSHLYPSTEGPRYIKGFAVTCALEFLAAIVAIILTVSYRIENKRRDLKYGKPARDAPVDTSELADQAPAFRYTP
;
A
#
# COMPACT_ATOMS: atom_id res chain seq x y z
N MET A 1 43.50 30.47 -1.01
CA MET A 1 43.66 29.06 -0.62
C MET A 1 42.89 28.78 0.68
N SER A 2 41.55 28.80 0.65
CA SER A 2 40.70 28.28 1.75
C SER A 2 39.22 28.29 1.36
N PHE A 3 38.85 27.59 0.28
CA PHE A 3 37.44 27.44 -0.13
C PHE A 3 37.08 26.00 -0.56
N TYR A 4 38.00 25.05 -0.34
CA TYR A 4 37.80 23.63 -0.69
C TYR A 4 37.50 22.74 0.53
N TYR A 5 37.53 23.26 1.76
CA TYR A 5 37.34 22.45 2.97
C TYR A 5 35.87 22.28 3.41
N THR A 6 34.92 23.01 2.82
CA THR A 6 33.51 23.03 3.28
C THR A 6 32.56 22.08 2.54
N ARG A 7 32.99 21.42 1.45
CA ARG A 7 32.11 20.51 0.69
C ARG A 7 32.09 19.07 1.23
N GLU A 8 33.19 18.58 1.79
CA GLU A 8 33.24 17.23 2.39
C GLU A 8 32.55 17.17 3.76
N GLU A 9 32.68 18.20 4.60
CA GLU A 9 31.98 18.26 5.90
C GLU A 9 30.46 18.40 5.74
N MET A 10 30.00 19.13 4.71
CA MET A 10 28.57 19.30 4.43
C MET A 10 27.97 18.03 3.81
N GLY A 11 28.74 17.29 2.99
CA GLY A 11 28.36 15.97 2.48
C GLY A 11 28.25 14.90 3.58
N MET A 12 29.18 14.90 4.54
CA MET A 12 29.13 13.98 5.70
C MET A 12 27.97 14.29 6.65
N ARG A 13 27.65 15.57 6.91
CA ARG A 13 26.52 15.96 7.76
C ARG A 13 25.17 15.64 7.13
N MET A 14 25.04 15.73 5.80
CA MET A 14 23.81 15.37 5.10
C MET A 14 23.66 13.84 5.00
N ALA A 15 24.76 13.10 4.87
CA ALA A 15 24.75 11.63 4.95
C ALA A 15 24.38 11.12 6.35
N TYR A 16 24.84 11.78 7.42
CA TYR A 16 24.43 11.46 8.81
C TYR A 16 22.94 11.78 9.06
N CYS A 17 22.45 12.93 8.59
CA CYS A 17 21.05 13.33 8.75
C CYS A 17 20.07 12.42 7.98
N THR A 18 20.52 11.83 6.86
CA THR A 18 19.68 10.89 6.08
C THR A 18 19.72 9.49 6.67
N ARG A 19 20.80 9.10 7.37
CA ARG A 19 20.93 7.77 8.02
C ARG A 19 20.17 7.68 9.36
N THR A 20 19.97 8.78 10.07
CA THR A 20 19.21 8.80 11.34
C THR A 20 17.69 8.90 11.17
N ARG A 21 17.20 9.28 9.99
CA ARG A 21 15.77 9.49 9.74
C ARG A 21 14.91 8.22 9.71
N GLN A 22 15.52 7.04 9.66
CA GLN A 22 14.81 5.76 9.68
C GLN A 22 14.73 5.08 11.05
N LEU A 23 15.38 5.62 12.10
CA LEU A 23 15.53 4.90 13.38
C LEU A 23 15.15 5.68 14.65
N GLN A 24 14.72 6.94 14.56
CA GLN A 24 14.31 7.70 15.77
C GLN A 24 12.78 7.76 15.89
N THR A 25 12.20 6.79 16.60
CA THR A 25 10.91 6.97 17.28
C THR A 25 11.07 7.98 18.42
N GLY A 26 9.98 8.64 18.82
CA GLY A 26 9.95 9.85 19.68
C GLY A 26 10.66 9.77 21.05
N GLU A 27 11.26 8.64 21.42
CA GLU A 27 12.09 8.48 22.62
C GLU A 27 13.55 8.97 22.45
N GLU A 28 13.99 9.25 21.23
CA GLU A 28 15.39 9.68 20.98
C GLU A 28 15.46 10.96 20.16
N THR A 29 14.36 11.71 20.07
CA THR A 29 14.30 12.98 19.35
C THR A 29 14.82 14.11 20.23
N THR A 30 16.02 14.62 19.92
CA THR A 30 16.62 15.82 20.53
C THR A 30 15.86 17.12 20.22
N PHE A 31 14.82 17.06 19.38
CA PHE A 31 14.05 18.19 18.90
C PHE A 31 12.71 18.42 19.63
N LEU A 32 12.17 17.40 20.31
CA LEU A 32 10.90 17.51 21.04
C LEU A 32 11.13 17.86 22.50
N ASN A 33 10.34 18.77 23.05
CA ASN A 33 10.28 19.02 24.49
C ASN A 33 9.67 17.81 25.22
N GLU A 34 9.93 17.67 26.53
CA GLU A 34 9.48 16.52 27.32
C GLU A 34 7.95 16.33 27.27
N GLU A 35 7.17 17.42 27.33
CA GLU A 35 5.70 17.36 27.19
C GLU A 35 5.25 16.94 25.77
N GLU A 36 5.93 17.40 24.72
CA GLU A 36 5.60 16.99 23.33
C GLU A 36 5.97 15.53 23.08
N ARG A 37 7.03 15.06 23.72
CA ARG A 37 7.48 13.67 23.71
C ARG A 37 6.50 12.78 24.47
N GLU A 38 6.07 13.17 25.65
CA GLU A 38 5.05 12.43 26.42
C GLU A 38 3.73 12.37 25.63
N LEU A 39 3.31 13.48 25.03
CA LEU A 39 2.12 13.54 24.19
C LEU A 39 2.27 12.75 22.87
N ALA A 40 3.47 12.68 22.29
CA ALA A 40 3.77 11.84 21.12
C ALA A 40 3.79 10.35 21.48
N LEU A 41 4.36 10.00 22.64
CA LEU A 41 4.33 8.65 23.20
C LEU A 41 2.91 8.23 23.54
N GLU A 42 2.11 9.11 24.14
CA GLU A 42 0.71 8.87 24.43
C GLU A 42 -0.11 8.65 23.15
N ARG A 43 0.13 9.45 22.10
CA ARG A 43 -0.48 9.27 20.76
C ARG A 43 -0.04 7.97 20.09
N MET A 44 1.23 7.59 20.22
CA MET A 44 1.76 6.35 19.68
C MET A 44 1.19 5.12 20.42
N ASN A 45 1.06 5.22 21.74
CA ASN A 45 0.53 4.17 22.63
C ASN A 45 -1.00 4.11 22.67
N ARG A 46 -1.70 5.13 22.15
CA ARG A 46 -3.18 5.19 22.10
C ARG A 46 -3.81 4.09 21.23
N GLY A 47 -3.05 3.47 20.33
CA GLY A 47 -3.54 2.38 19.48
C GLY A 47 -3.10 0.99 19.95
N ILE A 48 -1.80 0.81 20.16
CA ILE A 48 -1.17 -0.44 20.60
C ILE A 48 -0.13 -0.01 21.63
N LYS A 49 -0.13 -0.59 22.83
CA LYS A 49 1.01 -0.37 23.74
C LYS A 49 2.25 -0.90 23.02
N ALA A 50 3.16 -0.01 22.64
CA ALA A 50 4.46 -0.44 22.11
C ALA A 50 5.07 -1.43 23.11
N ASP A 51 5.62 -2.55 22.63
CA ASP A 51 6.29 -3.53 23.50
C ASP A 51 7.30 -2.80 24.37
N ILE A 52 7.00 -2.69 25.66
CA ILE A 52 7.85 -2.02 26.63
C ILE A 52 9.09 -2.92 26.76
N GLY A 53 10.17 -2.57 26.04
CA GLY A 53 11.45 -3.28 26.10
C GLY A 53 12.11 -3.66 24.78
N ARG A 54 11.57 -3.33 23.60
CA ARG A 54 12.19 -3.69 22.29
C ARG A 54 12.53 -5.19 22.18
N THR A 55 11.82 -6.06 22.90
CA THR A 55 12.13 -7.49 22.93
C THR A 55 11.55 -8.16 21.70
N VAL A 56 12.43 -8.58 20.78
CA VAL A 56 12.04 -9.37 19.61
C VAL A 56 11.57 -10.75 20.07
N THR A 57 10.26 -10.96 20.07
CA THR A 57 9.65 -12.23 20.47
C THR A 57 9.70 -13.22 19.31
N LYS A 58 10.58 -14.23 19.39
CA LYS A 58 10.72 -15.28 18.34
C LYS A 58 9.39 -15.96 18.00
N GLY A 59 8.49 -16.12 18.98
CA GLY A 59 7.14 -16.66 18.76
C GLY A 59 6.29 -15.82 17.80
N HIS A 60 6.38 -14.49 17.87
CA HIS A 60 5.66 -13.58 16.97
C HIS A 60 6.19 -13.64 15.53
N ILE A 61 7.49 -13.89 15.36
CA ILE A 61 8.10 -14.10 14.04
C ILE A 61 7.50 -15.35 13.39
N VAL A 62 7.49 -16.48 14.11
CA VAL A 62 6.88 -17.73 13.60
C VAL A 62 5.39 -17.55 13.34
N ALA A 63 4.69 -16.79 14.17
CA ALA A 63 3.28 -16.45 13.96
C ALA A 63 3.07 -15.62 12.69
N ALA A 64 3.99 -14.72 12.32
CA ALA A 64 3.96 -14.01 11.04
C ALA A 64 4.11 -14.97 9.86
N PHE A 65 5.10 -15.88 9.89
CA PHE A 65 5.29 -16.86 8.82
C PHE A 65 4.15 -17.86 8.65
N LYS A 66 3.35 -18.10 9.69
CA LYS A 66 2.17 -18.97 9.63
C LYS A 66 0.88 -18.24 9.29
N ASP A 67 0.90 -16.90 9.22
CA ASP A 67 -0.31 -16.13 8.96
C ASP A 67 -0.62 -16.06 7.47
N TRP A 68 -1.63 -16.83 7.05
CA TRP A 68 -2.11 -16.84 5.67
C TRP A 68 -2.54 -15.45 5.18
N ARG A 69 -2.96 -14.54 6.08
CA ARG A 69 -3.39 -13.19 5.71
C ARG A 69 -2.24 -12.35 5.18
N ILE A 70 -1.01 -12.60 5.61
CA ILE A 70 0.18 -11.91 5.09
C ILE A 70 0.50 -12.42 3.67
N TYR A 71 0.30 -13.70 3.39
CA TYR A 71 0.43 -14.22 2.03
C TYR A 71 -0.67 -13.69 1.11
N ALA A 72 -1.91 -13.60 1.58
CA ALA A 72 -3.01 -12.96 0.85
C ALA A 72 -2.71 -11.48 0.58
N ALA A 73 -2.14 -10.75 1.56
CA ALA A 73 -1.62 -9.41 1.37
C ALA A 73 -0.58 -9.37 0.25
N GLY A 74 0.33 -10.34 0.22
CA GLY A 74 1.37 -10.47 -0.79
C GLY A 74 0.79 -10.65 -2.19
N VAL A 75 -0.22 -11.51 -2.35
CA VAL A 75 -0.92 -11.72 -3.63
C VAL A 75 -1.65 -10.46 -4.10
N LEU A 76 -2.36 -9.79 -3.20
CA LEU A 76 -3.03 -8.52 -3.49
C LEU A 76 -2.00 -7.46 -3.93
N TYR A 77 -0.93 -7.31 -3.15
CA TYR A 77 0.12 -6.32 -3.40
C TYR A 77 0.94 -6.64 -4.66
N PHE A 78 1.10 -7.93 -4.99
CA PHE A 78 1.69 -8.39 -6.25
C PHE A 78 0.89 -7.92 -7.46
N GLY A 79 -0.44 -8.10 -7.44
CA GLY A 79 -1.30 -7.65 -8.53
C GLY A 79 -1.23 -6.14 -8.72
N ALA A 80 -1.33 -5.40 -7.62
CA ALA A 80 -1.26 -3.94 -7.62
C ALA A 80 0.10 -3.40 -8.11
N ASN A 81 1.23 -3.97 -7.64
CA ASN A 81 2.56 -3.56 -8.09
C ASN A 81 2.84 -3.91 -9.55
N CYS A 82 2.31 -5.04 -10.02
CA CYS A 82 2.40 -5.43 -11.42
C CYS A 82 1.72 -4.37 -12.31
N ALA A 83 0.48 -4.01 -12.00
CA ALA A 83 -0.24 -2.94 -12.70
C ALA A 83 0.46 -1.58 -12.56
N LEU A 84 0.99 -1.25 -11.37
CA LEU A 84 1.67 0.02 -11.09
C LEU A 84 2.93 0.16 -11.94
N ALA A 85 3.81 -0.86 -11.92
CA ALA A 85 5.06 -0.84 -12.67
C ALA A 85 4.78 -0.77 -14.18
N SER A 86 3.80 -1.55 -14.65
CA SER A 86 3.35 -1.52 -16.04
C SER A 86 2.83 -0.15 -16.47
N ILE A 87 1.87 0.43 -15.75
CA ILE A 87 1.27 1.70 -16.15
C ILE A 87 2.30 2.83 -16.05
N SER A 88 3.14 2.84 -15.01
CA SER A 88 4.16 3.87 -14.82
C SER A 88 5.17 3.89 -15.97
N ALA A 89 5.60 2.71 -16.43
CA ALA A 89 6.59 2.59 -17.50
C ALA A 89 6.00 2.78 -18.89
N PHE A 90 4.79 2.28 -19.15
CA PHE A 90 4.25 2.15 -20.50
C PHE A 90 3.06 3.07 -20.81
N LEU A 91 2.57 3.87 -19.87
CA LEU A 91 1.46 4.79 -20.12
C LEU A 91 1.71 5.76 -21.30
N PRO A 92 2.90 6.41 -21.45
CA PRO A 92 3.15 7.24 -22.62
C PRO A 92 3.10 6.44 -23.92
N THR A 93 3.62 5.21 -23.91
CA THR A 93 3.60 4.30 -25.05
C THR A 93 2.17 3.90 -25.42
N ILE A 94 1.33 3.62 -24.42
CA ILE A 94 -0.10 3.31 -24.60
C ILE A 94 -0.81 4.51 -25.23
N ILE A 95 -0.59 5.73 -24.73
CA ILE A 95 -1.21 6.94 -25.29
C ILE A 95 -0.70 7.24 -26.71
N ALA A 96 0.57 6.96 -27.01
CA ALA A 96 1.11 7.10 -28.36
C ALA A 96 0.37 6.21 -29.38
N THR A 97 -0.17 5.05 -28.95
CA THR A 97 -1.00 4.20 -29.83
C THR A 97 -2.34 4.83 -30.24
N PHE A 98 -2.72 5.97 -29.66
CA PHE A 98 -3.94 6.70 -30.02
C PHE A 98 -3.73 7.60 -31.25
N GLY A 99 -2.50 7.66 -31.78
CA GLY A 99 -2.13 8.51 -32.93
C GLY A 99 -1.43 9.82 -32.55
N PHE A 100 -1.06 10.00 -31.27
CA PHE A 100 -0.29 11.15 -30.82
C PHE A 100 1.22 10.95 -31.04
N THR A 101 1.94 12.05 -31.25
CA THR A 101 3.40 12.04 -31.23
C THR A 101 3.93 11.64 -29.84
N LYS A 102 5.13 11.06 -29.76
CA LYS A 102 5.73 10.65 -28.47
C LYS A 102 5.81 11.80 -27.46
N ALA A 103 6.13 13.01 -27.93
CA ALA A 103 6.17 14.21 -27.08
C ALA A 103 4.80 14.58 -26.51
N ASN A 104 3.76 14.59 -27.37
CA ASN A 104 2.40 14.88 -26.91
C ASN A 104 1.85 13.79 -26.00
N ALA A 105 2.16 12.52 -26.28
CA ALA A 105 1.75 11.40 -25.45
C ALA A 105 2.31 11.49 -24.02
N GLN A 106 3.56 11.93 -23.86
CA GLN A 106 4.16 12.17 -22.55
C GLN A 106 3.41 13.26 -21.78
N LEU A 107 3.08 14.39 -22.42
CA LEU A 107 2.32 15.48 -21.81
C LEU A 107 0.90 15.03 -21.40
N LEU A 108 0.27 14.19 -22.23
CA LEU A 108 -1.06 13.64 -21.96
C LEU A 108 -1.09 12.62 -20.80
N THR A 109 0.05 12.19 -20.26
CA THR A 109 0.10 11.40 -19.02
C THR A 109 -0.12 12.22 -17.75
N VAL A 110 0.14 13.54 -17.79
CA VAL A 110 0.06 14.41 -16.61
C VAL A 110 -1.36 14.46 -16.03
N PRO A 111 -2.44 14.64 -16.84
CA PRO A 111 -3.79 14.69 -16.30
C PRO A 111 -4.25 13.39 -15.61
N PRO A 112 -4.02 12.17 -16.15
CA PRO A 112 -4.28 10.92 -15.43
C PRO A 112 -3.61 10.86 -14.06
N TYR A 113 -2.32 11.23 -13.95
CA TYR A 113 -1.62 11.22 -12.67
C TYR A 113 -2.15 12.28 -11.69
N ALA A 114 -2.53 13.47 -12.17
CA ALA A 114 -3.11 14.52 -11.34
C ALA A 114 -4.46 14.07 -10.75
N VAL A 115 -5.32 13.46 -11.56
CA VAL A 115 -6.59 12.89 -11.09
C VAL A 115 -6.35 11.73 -10.13
N ALA A 116 -5.38 10.86 -10.43
CA ALA A 116 -5.01 9.76 -9.54
C ALA A 116 -4.58 10.25 -8.16
N ALA A 117 -3.83 11.36 -8.08
CA ALA A 117 -3.45 11.96 -6.80
C ALA A 117 -4.67 12.46 -6.00
N VAL A 118 -5.63 13.13 -6.67
CA VAL A 118 -6.86 13.59 -6.02
C VAL A 118 -7.70 12.42 -5.53
N VAL A 119 -7.90 11.40 -6.37
CA VAL A 119 -8.66 10.19 -6.02
C VAL A 119 -8.01 9.44 -4.86
N LEU A 120 -6.68 9.28 -4.89
CA LEU A 120 -5.92 8.67 -3.80
C LEU A 120 -6.15 9.41 -2.48
N CYS A 121 -6.04 10.74 -2.47
CA CYS A 121 -6.25 11.55 -1.25
C CYS A 121 -7.68 11.42 -0.71
N LEU A 122 -8.68 11.56 -1.58
CA LEU A 122 -10.09 11.44 -1.20
C LEU A 122 -10.41 10.04 -0.67
N ASN A 123 -9.94 9.00 -1.36
CA ASN A 123 -10.22 7.62 -1.00
C ASN A 123 -9.48 7.22 0.28
N SER A 124 -8.25 7.70 0.49
CA SER A 124 -7.51 7.50 1.74
C SER A 124 -8.23 8.16 2.91
N TYR A 125 -8.66 9.43 2.75
CA TYR A 125 -9.44 10.13 3.77
C TYR A 125 -10.77 9.43 4.09
N ALA A 126 -11.52 9.00 3.06
CA ALA A 126 -12.78 8.29 3.24
C ALA A 126 -12.58 6.92 3.91
N SER A 127 -11.53 6.19 3.50
CA SER A 127 -11.14 4.90 4.07
C SER A 127 -10.78 5.00 5.55
N ASP A 128 -10.05 6.05 5.94
CA ASP A 128 -9.71 6.33 7.34
C ASP A 128 -10.94 6.73 8.15
N ARG A 129 -11.86 7.52 7.60
CA ARG A 129 -13.07 7.92 8.33
C ARG A 129 -14.03 6.76 8.57
N LEU A 130 -14.14 5.85 7.60
CA LEU A 130 -15.08 4.72 7.66
C LEU A 130 -14.49 3.45 8.27
N GLN A 131 -13.17 3.41 8.51
CA GLN A 131 -12.47 2.28 9.16
C GLN A 131 -12.81 0.92 8.54
N SER A 132 -13.05 0.90 7.21
CA SER A 132 -13.40 -0.30 6.44
C SER A 132 -12.62 -0.31 5.15
N ARG A 133 -11.30 -0.42 5.28
CA ARG A 133 -10.32 -0.18 4.22
C ARG A 133 -10.39 -1.21 3.10
N GLY A 134 -10.74 -2.46 3.38
CA GLY A 134 -10.73 -3.50 2.35
C GLY A 134 -11.84 -3.34 1.31
N PHE A 135 -12.99 -2.73 1.64
CA PHE A 135 -14.01 -2.39 0.64
C PHE A 135 -13.56 -1.26 -0.29
N PHE A 136 -12.80 -0.29 0.24
CA PHE A 136 -12.21 0.75 -0.58
C PHE A 136 -11.19 0.18 -1.55
N VAL A 137 -10.32 -0.73 -1.09
CA VAL A 137 -9.38 -1.46 -1.96
C VAL A 137 -10.14 -2.23 -3.04
N ALA A 138 -11.15 -3.01 -2.68
CA ALA A 138 -11.94 -3.75 -3.66
C ALA A 138 -12.60 -2.84 -4.70
N GLY A 139 -13.18 -1.71 -4.27
CA GLY A 139 -13.81 -0.73 -5.17
C GLY A 139 -12.82 -0.11 -6.16
N VAL A 140 -11.64 0.30 -5.69
CA VAL A 140 -10.63 0.89 -6.58
C VAL A 140 -9.92 -0.14 -7.47
N SER A 141 -9.77 -1.39 -7.01
CA SER A 141 -9.33 -2.50 -7.84
C SER A 141 -10.31 -2.80 -8.98
N VAL A 142 -11.62 -2.81 -8.71
CA VAL A 142 -12.64 -2.97 -9.75
C VAL A 142 -12.61 -1.79 -10.73
N LEU A 143 -12.44 -0.56 -10.24
CA LEU A 143 -12.29 0.61 -11.11
C LEU A 143 -11.10 0.47 -12.08
N ALA A 144 -9.95 0.02 -11.58
CA ALA A 144 -8.78 -0.25 -12.42
C ALA A 144 -9.04 -1.39 -13.43
N GLY A 145 -9.63 -2.50 -12.97
CA GLY A 145 -10.01 -3.63 -13.81
C GLY A 145 -10.96 -3.25 -14.95
N VAL A 146 -11.98 -2.43 -14.66
CA VAL A 146 -12.89 -1.87 -15.68
C VAL A 146 -12.13 -1.02 -16.69
N GLY A 147 -11.16 -0.20 -16.24
CA GLY A 147 -10.29 0.55 -17.15
C GLY A 147 -9.52 -0.35 -18.11
N TYR A 148 -8.94 -1.45 -17.63
CA TYR A 148 -8.28 -2.42 -18.52
C TYR A 148 -9.26 -3.12 -19.47
N ILE A 149 -10.48 -3.44 -19.03
CA ILE A 149 -11.54 -3.97 -19.91
C ILE A 149 -11.88 -2.97 -21.02
N LEU A 150 -11.99 -1.68 -20.71
CA LEU A 150 -12.26 -0.64 -21.71
C LEU A 150 -11.15 -0.56 -22.76
N LEU A 151 -9.88 -0.64 -22.35
CA LEU A 151 -8.75 -0.69 -23.29
C LEU A 151 -8.77 -1.93 -24.20
N LEU A 152 -9.24 -3.07 -23.68
CA LEU A 152 -9.34 -4.32 -24.44
C LEU A 152 -10.52 -4.35 -25.41
N THR A 153 -11.67 -3.82 -25.00
CA THR A 153 -12.95 -3.99 -25.71
C THR A 153 -13.27 -2.85 -26.68
N VAL A 154 -12.72 -1.65 -26.47
CA VAL A 154 -13.04 -0.46 -27.27
C VAL A 154 -11.80 0.07 -28.01
N PRO A 155 -11.32 -0.63 -29.06
CA PRO A 155 -10.11 -0.22 -29.78
C PRO A 155 -10.32 1.01 -30.67
N SER A 156 -11.55 1.30 -31.10
CA SER A 156 -11.85 2.33 -32.11
C SER A 156 -12.04 3.75 -31.55
N ASN A 157 -12.36 3.89 -30.26
CA ASN A 157 -12.67 5.19 -29.67
C ASN A 157 -11.54 5.68 -28.75
N ASN A 158 -10.75 6.63 -29.25
CA ASN A 158 -9.61 7.19 -28.51
C ASN A 158 -10.02 7.94 -27.24
N HIS A 159 -11.23 8.52 -27.16
CA HIS A 159 -11.71 9.19 -25.94
C HIS A 159 -11.97 8.18 -24.81
N VAL A 160 -12.56 7.03 -25.13
CA VAL A 160 -12.78 5.94 -24.17
C VAL A 160 -11.46 5.34 -23.71
N ARG A 161 -10.53 5.12 -24.64
CA ARG A 161 -9.19 4.62 -24.32
C ARG A 161 -8.41 5.60 -23.44
N TYR A 162 -8.55 6.91 -23.67
CA TYR A 162 -7.94 7.91 -22.81
C TYR A 162 -8.58 7.91 -21.43
N PHE A 163 -9.91 7.93 -21.32
CA PHE A 163 -10.63 7.81 -20.04
C PHE A 163 -10.23 6.57 -19.25
N ALA A 164 -10.06 5.43 -19.92
CA ALA A 164 -9.60 4.19 -19.29
C ALA A 164 -8.25 4.35 -18.57
N THR A 165 -7.34 5.18 -19.09
CA THR A 165 -6.07 5.46 -18.41
C THR A 165 -6.24 6.20 -17.08
N PHE A 166 -7.27 7.04 -16.94
CA PHE A 166 -7.62 7.69 -15.67
C PHE A 166 -8.14 6.66 -14.65
N CYS A 167 -9.00 5.74 -15.07
CA CYS A 167 -9.52 4.68 -14.19
C CYS A 167 -8.40 3.77 -13.69
N ILE A 168 -7.50 3.33 -14.57
CA ILE A 168 -6.37 2.46 -14.23
C ILE A 168 -5.42 3.19 -13.27
N THR A 169 -4.93 4.38 -13.64
CA THR A 169 -3.97 5.12 -12.80
C THR A 169 -4.57 5.48 -11.45
N SER A 170 -5.82 5.97 -11.41
CA SER A 170 -6.48 6.31 -10.14
C SER A 170 -6.68 5.09 -9.25
N GLY A 171 -7.11 3.96 -9.82
CA GLY A 171 -7.33 2.75 -9.05
C GLY A 171 -6.03 2.16 -8.50
N THR A 172 -5.07 1.88 -9.39
CA THR A 172 -3.83 1.18 -9.03
C THR A 172 -2.98 1.95 -8.01
N TYR A 173 -2.83 3.27 -8.14
CA TYR A 173 -2.09 4.07 -7.15
C TYR A 173 -2.81 4.11 -5.79
N THR A 174 -4.14 4.14 -5.80
CA THR A 174 -4.94 4.17 -4.58
C THR A 174 -4.84 2.88 -3.79
N ILE A 175 -4.80 1.72 -4.46
CA ILE A 175 -4.63 0.41 -3.83
C ILE A 175 -3.35 0.37 -2.99
N ILE A 176 -2.22 0.81 -3.57
CA ILE A 176 -0.91 0.77 -2.90
C ILE A 176 -0.93 1.55 -1.59
N GLY A 177 -1.43 2.79 -1.60
CA GLY A 177 -1.50 3.64 -0.42
C GLY A 177 -2.36 3.02 0.69
N ILE A 178 -3.56 2.55 0.35
CA ILE A 178 -4.51 2.01 1.32
C ILE A 178 -4.01 0.68 1.89
N VAL A 179 -3.43 -0.20 1.07
CA VAL A 179 -2.95 -1.54 1.50
C VAL A 179 -1.82 -1.40 2.51
N ILE A 180 -0.83 -0.53 2.26
CA ILE A 180 0.29 -0.32 3.19
C ILE A 180 -0.25 0.10 4.57
N ALA A 181 -1.15 1.07 4.58
CA ALA A 181 -1.76 1.52 5.82
C ALA A 181 -2.60 0.40 6.44
N TRP A 182 -3.41 -0.33 5.66
CA TRP A 182 -4.32 -1.37 6.14
C TRP A 182 -3.60 -2.51 6.87
N PHE A 183 -2.46 -2.97 6.37
CA PHE A 183 -1.68 -4.01 7.03
C PHE A 183 -0.88 -3.49 8.24
N ALA A 184 -0.47 -2.23 8.23
CA ALA A 184 0.19 -1.61 9.39
C ALA A 184 -0.70 -1.57 10.64
N HIS A 185 -2.03 -1.45 10.50
CA HIS A 185 -2.96 -1.50 11.65
C HIS A 185 -3.48 -2.90 11.97
N ASN A 186 -3.42 -3.85 11.04
CA ASN A 186 -3.98 -5.20 11.25
C ASN A 186 -3.00 -6.22 11.83
N LEU A 187 -1.73 -5.85 11.92
CA LEU A 187 -0.73 -6.59 12.67
C LEU A 187 -0.64 -5.91 14.06
N GLY A 188 -0.94 -6.63 15.12
CA GLY A 188 -1.09 -6.13 16.49
C GLY A 188 0.21 -6.05 17.27
N SER A 189 1.18 -6.94 17.03
CA SER A 189 2.52 -6.85 17.65
C SER A 189 3.51 -6.11 16.75
N GLU A 190 4.37 -5.28 17.35
CA GLU A 190 5.49 -4.62 16.67
C GLU A 190 6.46 -5.64 16.04
N THR A 191 6.76 -6.74 16.73
CA THR A 191 7.61 -7.82 16.19
C THR A 191 6.95 -8.47 14.97
N LYS A 192 5.62 -8.67 15.02
CA LYS A 192 4.87 -9.26 13.89
C LYS A 192 4.75 -8.29 12.72
N LYS A 193 4.56 -6.99 12.96
CA LYS A 193 4.63 -5.93 11.94
C LYS A 193 5.98 -5.91 11.24
N ALA A 194 7.06 -5.88 12.04
CA ALA A 194 8.43 -5.83 11.54
C ALA A 194 8.80 -7.05 10.68
N THR A 195 8.15 -8.20 10.88
CA THR A 195 8.35 -9.41 10.07
C THR A 195 7.39 -9.46 8.88
N GLY A 196 6.10 -9.20 9.13
CA GLY A 196 5.02 -9.39 8.17
C GLY A 196 4.98 -8.35 7.06
N ILE A 197 5.26 -7.08 7.37
CA ILE A 197 5.24 -6.00 6.37
C ILE A 197 6.30 -6.23 5.28
N PRO A 198 7.58 -6.47 5.62
CA PRO A 198 8.58 -6.79 4.60
C PRO A 198 8.25 -8.06 3.81
N MET A 199 7.62 -9.05 4.44
CA MET A 199 7.30 -10.32 3.77
C MET A 199 6.30 -10.13 2.63
N TYR A 200 5.17 -9.45 2.87
CA TYR A 200 4.20 -9.22 1.79
C TYR A 200 4.73 -8.20 0.76
N MET A 201 5.52 -7.22 1.20
CA MET A 201 6.15 -6.26 0.29
C MET A 201 7.14 -6.94 -0.66
N ALA A 202 7.95 -7.89 -0.17
CA ALA A 202 8.88 -8.66 -0.98
C ALA A 202 8.14 -9.48 -2.05
N ILE A 203 7.06 -10.16 -1.67
CA ILE A 203 6.18 -10.85 -2.63
C ILE A 203 5.66 -9.86 -3.68
N GLY A 204 5.22 -8.69 -3.24
CA GLY A 204 4.73 -7.66 -4.16
C GLY A 204 5.78 -7.13 -5.13
N GLN A 205 7.06 -7.06 -4.76
CA GLN A 205 8.11 -6.62 -5.68
C GLN A 205 8.31 -7.58 -6.85
N CYS A 206 8.03 -8.87 -6.68
CA CYS A 206 7.98 -9.81 -7.81
C CYS A 206 6.91 -9.40 -8.85
N GLY A 207 5.84 -8.73 -8.41
CA GLY A 207 4.82 -8.15 -9.28
C GLY A 207 5.38 -7.05 -10.16
N SER A 208 6.20 -6.16 -9.58
CA SER A 208 6.89 -5.09 -10.33
C SER A 208 7.78 -5.66 -11.44
N VAL A 209 8.47 -6.77 -11.18
CA VAL A 209 9.31 -7.47 -12.16
C VAL A 209 8.46 -8.05 -13.30
N LEU A 210 7.30 -8.64 -13.00
CA LEU A 210 6.37 -9.08 -14.03
C LEU A 210 5.86 -7.89 -14.85
N GLY A 211 5.45 -6.81 -14.18
CA GLY A 211 4.85 -5.63 -14.79
C GLY A 211 5.76 -4.90 -15.78
N SER A 212 7.07 -4.91 -15.57
CA SER A 212 8.03 -4.31 -16.49
C SER A 212 8.18 -5.06 -17.82
N HIS A 213 7.73 -6.32 -17.90
CA HIS A 213 7.82 -7.16 -19.09
C HIS A 213 6.48 -7.37 -19.82
N LEU A 214 5.37 -6.83 -19.30
CA LEU A 214 4.03 -7.09 -19.83
C LEU A 214 3.68 -6.38 -21.14
N TYR A 215 4.46 -5.37 -21.55
CA TYR A 215 4.18 -4.56 -22.74
C TYR A 215 5.36 -4.57 -23.73
N PRO A 216 5.74 -5.75 -24.26
CA PRO A 216 6.81 -5.82 -25.25
C PRO A 216 6.40 -5.06 -26.52
N SER A 217 7.35 -4.32 -27.10
CA SER A 217 7.11 -3.52 -28.33
C SER A 217 6.57 -4.35 -29.51
N THR A 218 6.82 -5.66 -29.51
CA THR A 218 6.36 -6.62 -30.52
C THR A 218 4.84 -6.87 -30.49
N GLU A 219 4.17 -6.63 -29.36
CA GLU A 219 2.72 -6.84 -29.20
C GLU A 219 1.91 -5.54 -29.29
N GLY A 220 2.58 -4.43 -29.60
CA GLY A 220 1.91 -3.18 -29.95
C GLY A 220 1.15 -3.30 -31.28
N PRO A 221 0.12 -2.47 -31.51
CA PRO A 221 -0.41 -1.39 -30.67
C PRO A 221 -1.51 -1.84 -29.69
N ARG A 222 -1.91 -3.12 -29.70
CA ARG A 222 -3.06 -3.60 -28.92
C ARG A 222 -2.70 -4.14 -27.54
N TYR A 223 -1.48 -4.64 -27.33
CA TYR A 223 -0.98 -5.11 -26.03
C TYR A 223 -1.97 -6.01 -25.25
N ILE A 224 -2.69 -6.89 -25.97
CA ILE A 224 -3.83 -7.64 -25.43
C ILE A 224 -3.42 -8.47 -24.20
N LYS A 225 -2.26 -9.13 -24.26
CA LYS A 225 -1.77 -9.95 -23.15
C LYS A 225 -1.46 -9.11 -21.91
N GLY A 226 -0.77 -7.98 -22.09
CA GLY A 226 -0.44 -7.06 -21.00
C GLY A 226 -1.69 -6.54 -20.29
N PHE A 227 -2.68 -6.07 -21.07
CA PHE A 227 -3.96 -5.61 -20.52
C PHE A 227 -4.77 -6.74 -19.88
N ALA A 228 -4.81 -7.95 -20.47
CA ALA A 228 -5.54 -9.07 -19.91
C ALA A 228 -4.96 -9.57 -18.59
N VAL A 229 -3.63 -9.66 -18.48
CA VAL A 229 -2.94 -10.10 -17.25
C VAL A 229 -3.13 -9.08 -16.13
N THR A 230 -2.89 -7.80 -16.40
CA THR A 230 -3.10 -6.73 -15.40
C THR A 230 -4.57 -6.62 -14.98
N CYS A 231 -5.51 -6.76 -15.91
CA CYS A 231 -6.94 -6.84 -15.62
C CYS A 231 -7.27 -7.99 -14.66
N ALA A 232 -6.81 -9.21 -14.97
CA ALA A 232 -7.06 -10.38 -14.13
C ALA A 232 -6.46 -10.21 -12.73
N LEU A 233 -5.27 -9.60 -12.62
CA LEU A 233 -4.61 -9.32 -11.36
C LEU A 233 -5.35 -8.26 -10.52
N GLU A 234 -5.93 -7.24 -11.14
CA GLU A 234 -6.75 -6.24 -10.45
C GLU A 234 -8.05 -6.85 -9.91
N PHE A 235 -8.73 -7.71 -10.69
CA PHE A 235 -9.91 -8.43 -10.19
C PHE A 235 -9.54 -9.45 -9.10
N LEU A 236 -8.40 -10.13 -9.22
CA LEU A 236 -7.88 -10.99 -8.16
C LEU A 236 -7.61 -10.18 -6.88
N ALA A 237 -7.01 -9.00 -7.00
CA ALA A 237 -6.79 -8.11 -5.86
C ALA A 237 -8.11 -7.69 -5.20
N ALA A 238 -9.15 -7.39 -5.98
CA ALA A 238 -10.48 -7.10 -5.45
C ALA A 238 -11.08 -8.28 -4.68
N ILE A 239 -10.99 -9.50 -5.22
CA ILE A 239 -11.48 -10.72 -4.58
C ILE A 239 -10.73 -10.97 -3.26
N VAL A 240 -9.41 -10.87 -3.29
CA VAL A 240 -8.56 -11.06 -2.10
C VAL A 240 -8.85 -10.01 -1.03
N ALA A 241 -9.07 -8.75 -1.42
CA ALA A 241 -9.47 -7.68 -0.51
C ALA A 241 -10.80 -8.02 0.20
N ILE A 242 -11.80 -8.48 -0.56
CA ILE A 242 -13.09 -8.90 0.01
C ILE A 242 -12.91 -10.10 0.96
N ILE A 243 -12.12 -11.10 0.57
CA ILE A 243 -11.84 -12.27 1.42
C ILE A 243 -11.19 -11.84 2.75
N LEU A 244 -10.22 -10.93 2.71
CA LEU A 244 -9.56 -10.39 3.90
C LEU A 244 -10.54 -9.59 4.76
N THR A 245 -11.33 -8.69 4.17
CA THR A 245 -12.39 -7.94 4.87
C THR A 245 -13.37 -8.87 5.58
N VAL A 246 -13.85 -9.91 4.89
CA VAL A 246 -14.78 -10.89 5.46
C VAL A 246 -14.11 -11.69 6.57
N SER A 247 -12.87 -12.14 6.38
CA SER A 247 -12.07 -12.83 7.41
C SER A 247 -11.91 -11.98 8.67
N TYR A 248 -11.59 -10.70 8.53
CA TYR A 248 -11.48 -9.77 9.65
C TYR A 248 -12.81 -9.54 10.36
N ARG A 249 -13.91 -9.38 9.60
CA ARG A 249 -15.26 -9.21 10.18
C ARG A 249 -15.72 -10.45 10.95
N ILE A 250 -15.48 -11.65 10.42
CA ILE A 250 -15.84 -12.91 11.08
C ILE A 250 -15.04 -13.07 12.38
N GLU A 251 -13.73 -12.82 12.34
CA GLU A 251 -12.87 -12.93 13.51
C GLU A 251 -13.25 -11.91 14.60
N ASN A 252 -13.52 -10.67 14.21
CA ASN A 252 -14.02 -9.63 15.13
C ASN A 252 -15.36 -10.03 15.76
N LYS A 253 -16.32 -10.53 14.96
CA LYS A 253 -17.63 -10.97 15.48
C LYS A 253 -17.47 -12.15 16.45
N ARG A 254 -16.59 -13.11 16.14
CA ARG A 254 -16.30 -14.24 17.02
C ARG A 254 -15.73 -13.76 18.36
N ARG A 255 -14.84 -12.78 18.35
CA ARG A 255 -14.25 -12.20 19.57
C ARG A 255 -15.26 -11.36 20.36
N ASP A 256 -16.12 -10.61 19.68
CA ASP A 256 -17.20 -9.87 20.33
C ASP A 256 -18.17 -10.80 21.07
N LEU A 257 -18.47 -11.97 20.49
CA LEU A 257 -19.30 -12.98 21.15
C LEU A 257 -18.60 -13.65 22.34
N LYS A 258 -17.28 -13.86 22.27
CA LYS A 258 -16.53 -14.59 23.30
C LYS A 258 -16.08 -13.70 24.47
N TYR A 259 -15.67 -12.47 24.19
CA TYR A 259 -15.02 -11.58 25.16
C TYR A 259 -15.77 -10.25 25.36
N GLY A 260 -16.87 -10.02 24.63
CA GLY A 260 -17.55 -8.73 24.61
C GLY A 260 -16.85 -7.70 23.73
N LYS A 261 -17.48 -6.53 23.57
CA LYS A 261 -16.90 -5.41 22.82
C LYS A 261 -15.96 -4.62 23.75
N PRO A 262 -14.66 -4.48 23.42
CA PRO A 262 -13.75 -3.67 24.22
C PRO A 262 -14.17 -2.19 24.20
N ALA A 263 -13.85 -1.45 25.27
CA ALA A 263 -14.04 0.00 25.29
C ALA A 263 -13.16 0.65 24.21
N ARG A 264 -13.67 1.71 23.59
CA ARG A 264 -13.11 2.31 22.36
C ARG A 264 -11.63 2.73 22.47
N ASP A 265 -11.18 3.06 23.67
CA ASP A 265 -9.84 3.57 23.96
C ASP A 265 -9.09 2.72 25.00
N ALA A 266 -9.54 1.48 25.25
CA ALA A 266 -8.83 0.61 26.18
C ALA A 266 -7.49 0.17 25.58
N PRO A 267 -6.36 0.33 26.29
CA PRO A 267 -5.08 -0.13 25.80
C PRO A 267 -5.13 -1.65 25.58
N VAL A 268 -4.82 -2.09 24.36
CA VAL A 268 -4.73 -3.51 24.03
C VAL A 268 -3.31 -3.98 24.33
N ASP A 269 -3.20 -4.95 25.24
CA ASP A 269 -1.94 -5.64 25.46
C ASP A 269 -1.74 -6.72 24.39
N THR A 270 -0.80 -6.46 23.48
CA THR A 270 -0.41 -7.36 22.39
C THR A 270 0.94 -8.04 22.65
N SER A 271 1.54 -7.85 23.83
CA SER A 271 2.89 -8.34 24.14
C SER A 271 2.99 -9.87 24.13
N GLU A 272 2.01 -10.57 24.69
CA GLU A 272 2.01 -12.03 24.72
C GLU A 272 1.42 -12.64 23.44
N LEU A 273 0.20 -12.25 23.09
CA LEU A 273 -0.62 -12.93 22.07
C LEU A 273 -0.63 -12.21 20.70
N ALA A 274 0.07 -11.09 20.54
CA ALA A 274 0.04 -10.28 19.33
C ALA A 274 -1.41 -10.01 18.87
N ASP A 275 -1.71 -10.24 17.59
CA ASP A 275 -3.02 -10.03 16.97
C ASP A 275 -4.09 -11.00 17.51
N GLN A 276 -3.72 -12.02 18.29
CA GLN A 276 -4.65 -12.94 18.95
C GLN A 276 -5.12 -12.42 20.32
N ALA A 277 -4.64 -11.25 20.77
CA ALA A 277 -5.08 -10.63 22.01
C ALA A 277 -6.61 -10.47 22.05
N PRO A 278 -7.29 -10.83 23.16
CA PRO A 278 -8.76 -10.81 23.26
C PRO A 278 -9.40 -9.45 22.96
N ALA A 279 -8.71 -8.36 23.31
CA ALA A 279 -9.16 -6.98 23.07
C ALA A 279 -8.78 -6.45 21.68
N PHE A 280 -7.91 -7.13 20.92
CA PHE A 280 -7.52 -6.70 19.58
C PHE A 280 -8.69 -6.88 18.59
N ARG A 281 -8.92 -5.85 17.77
CA ARG A 281 -9.91 -5.87 16.68
C ARG A 281 -9.24 -5.45 15.39
N TYR A 282 -9.45 -6.26 14.35
CA TYR A 282 -8.98 -5.97 13.01
C TYR A 282 -9.79 -4.81 12.42
N THR A 283 -9.15 -3.99 11.60
CA THR A 283 -9.82 -3.00 10.75
C THR A 283 -10.16 -3.70 9.44
N PRO A 284 -11.44 -4.00 9.15
CA PRO A 284 -11.82 -4.79 7.98
C PRO A 284 -11.67 -4.05 6.64
#